data_AF-A0A6C0ANN9-F1
#
_entry.id   AF-A0A6C0ANN9-F1
#
_cell.length_a   1.000
_cell.length_b   1.000
_cell.length_c   1.000
_cell.angle_alpha   90.00
_cell.angle_beta   90.00
_cell.angle_gamma   90.00
#
_symmetry.space_group_name_H-M   'P 1'
#
loop_
_entity.id
_entity.type
_entity.pdbx_description
1 polymer ?
#
loop_
_entity_poly.entity_id
_entity_poly.type
_entity_poly.pdbx_seq_one_letter_code
_entity_poly.pdbx_strand_id
1 'polypeptide(L)'
;MNIITGEKIQEQCDLYLGHPGDFQFNPRIFKQTEKCMNLDSIPSSWNNPRTLFVYGHCLPDFQMILDRLENEFILVSHNSDENITNKYLSLLEHPKLLFWHAQNVMIDHPKLGCIPIGIANSMWRHGNVDSLKRVINVKSPKTRDIYFYFNTGTNKSERNSCLSQVSEKGILFGPHLEFSNYLNHLATCKYAISPPGNGVDCHRVWECLYLGVIPILKRSVFTEKLAKKFHCVLLDKWSDLNMKALLESYPGPRFYEDLTLDHIDLKNTIKYF
;
A
#
# COMPACT_ATOMS: atom_id res chain seq x y z
N MET A 1 13.51 2.56 13.56
CA MET A 1 12.21 2.24 12.94
C MET A 1 12.43 1.44 11.67
N ASN A 2 11.87 0.23 11.60
CA ASN A 2 11.95 -0.64 10.45
C ASN A 2 10.83 -0.30 9.46
N ILE A 3 11.10 0.67 8.57
CA ILE A 3 10.12 1.17 7.60
C ILE A 3 9.59 0.02 6.73
N ILE A 4 8.28 -0.04 6.59
CA ILE A 4 7.58 -1.04 5.78
C ILE A 4 7.74 -0.70 4.30
N THR A 5 8.20 -1.66 3.51
CA THR A 5 8.30 -1.59 2.05
C THR A 5 7.87 -2.92 1.46
N GLY A 6 7.37 -2.90 0.22
CA GLY A 6 6.93 -4.11 -0.45
C GLY A 6 8.03 -5.15 -0.67
N GLU A 7 9.27 -4.72 -0.90
CA GLU A 7 10.43 -5.60 -1.01
C GLU A 7 10.73 -6.33 0.31
N LYS A 8 10.56 -5.67 1.46
CA LYS A 8 10.76 -6.31 2.77
C LYS A 8 9.61 -7.24 3.15
N ILE A 9 8.38 -6.92 2.75
CA ILE A 9 7.22 -7.83 2.86
C ILE A 9 7.48 -9.09 2.05
N GLN A 10 7.92 -8.92 0.80
CA GLN A 10 8.27 -10.02 -0.09
C GLN A 10 9.38 -10.90 0.53
N GLU A 11 10.43 -10.30 1.11
CA GLU A 11 11.55 -11.02 1.74
C GLU A 11 11.14 -11.99 2.86
N GLN A 12 9.99 -11.79 3.51
CA GLN A 12 9.49 -12.69 4.57
C GLN A 12 8.88 -14.00 4.06
N CYS A 13 8.55 -14.09 2.77
CA CYS A 13 7.91 -15.27 2.17
C CYS A 13 8.93 -16.36 1.84
N ASP A 14 8.51 -17.61 1.69
CA ASP A 14 9.43 -18.72 1.38
C ASP A 14 9.81 -18.72 -0.11
N LEU A 15 8.86 -18.39 -0.99
CA LEU A 15 9.04 -18.36 -2.44
C LEU A 15 8.26 -17.20 -3.09
N TYR A 16 8.79 -16.68 -4.20
CA TYR A 16 8.23 -15.60 -5.01
C TYR A 16 7.80 -16.16 -6.36
N LEU A 17 6.53 -15.99 -6.68
CA LEU A 17 5.91 -16.42 -7.92
C LEU A 17 5.61 -15.20 -8.79
N GLY A 18 5.96 -15.31 -10.07
CA GLY A 18 5.79 -14.26 -11.06
C GLY A 18 6.36 -14.71 -12.41
N HIS A 19 6.47 -13.77 -13.34
CA HIS A 19 7.08 -13.97 -14.65
C HIS A 19 8.57 -13.57 -14.63
N PRO A 20 9.42 -14.08 -15.54
CA PRO A 20 10.85 -13.81 -15.51
C PRO A 20 11.24 -12.32 -15.46
N GLY A 21 10.43 -11.45 -16.07
CA GLY A 21 10.65 -10.00 -16.06
C GLY A 21 10.37 -9.33 -14.70
N ASP A 22 9.48 -9.89 -13.88
CA ASP A 22 9.07 -9.29 -12.60
C ASP A 22 10.21 -9.26 -11.58
N PHE A 23 11.05 -10.29 -11.61
CA PHE A 23 12.16 -10.46 -10.66
C PHE A 23 13.36 -9.56 -10.99
N GLN A 24 13.46 -9.03 -12.22
CA GLN A 24 14.66 -8.35 -12.70
C GLN A 24 14.78 -6.90 -12.24
N PHE A 25 13.64 -6.25 -11.95
CA PHE A 25 13.62 -4.81 -11.75
C PHE A 25 13.99 -4.40 -10.31
N ASN A 26 13.68 -5.24 -9.32
CA ASN A 26 13.94 -4.91 -7.93
C ASN A 26 15.37 -5.34 -7.51
N PRO A 27 16.24 -4.40 -7.05
CA PRO A 27 17.65 -4.65 -6.74
C PRO A 27 17.90 -5.64 -5.58
N ARG A 28 16.88 -5.92 -4.76
CA ARG A 28 16.94 -6.92 -3.69
C ARG A 28 16.44 -8.28 -4.16
N ILE A 29 15.34 -8.29 -4.91
CA ILE A 29 14.68 -9.53 -5.35
C ILE A 29 15.49 -10.23 -6.44
N PHE A 30 16.09 -9.49 -7.39
CA PHE A 30 16.84 -10.11 -8.48
C PHE A 30 18.02 -10.97 -8.02
N LYS A 31 18.53 -10.73 -6.81
CA LYS A 31 19.66 -11.46 -6.21
C LYS A 31 19.24 -12.75 -5.52
N GLN A 32 17.95 -12.93 -5.24
CA GLN A 32 17.39 -14.07 -4.50
C GLN A 32 16.80 -15.08 -5.49
N THR A 33 17.61 -15.52 -6.45
CA THR A 33 17.16 -16.38 -7.54
C THR A 33 16.65 -17.72 -7.05
N GLU A 34 17.17 -18.22 -5.92
CA GLU A 34 16.72 -19.42 -5.23
C GLU A 34 15.28 -19.33 -4.71
N LYS A 35 14.78 -18.11 -4.49
CA LYS A 35 13.40 -17.85 -4.06
C LYS A 35 12.48 -17.49 -5.23
N CYS A 36 12.99 -17.30 -6.45
CA CYS A 36 12.19 -16.89 -7.59
C CYS A 36 11.75 -18.12 -8.40
N MET A 37 10.45 -18.25 -8.67
CA MET A 37 9.91 -19.32 -9.50
C MET A 37 8.95 -18.75 -10.55
N ASN A 38 9.19 -19.12 -11.81
CA ASN A 38 8.31 -18.76 -12.91
C ASN A 38 6.98 -19.54 -12.80
N LEU A 39 5.85 -18.83 -12.87
CA LEU A 39 4.52 -19.45 -12.83
C LEU A 39 4.32 -20.50 -13.92
N ASP A 40 4.82 -20.25 -15.13
CA ASP A 40 4.69 -21.18 -16.26
C ASP A 40 5.50 -22.47 -16.08
N SER A 41 6.46 -22.46 -15.15
CA SER A 41 7.34 -23.61 -14.88
C SER A 41 6.84 -24.49 -13.73
N ILE A 42 5.68 -24.15 -13.13
CA ILE A 42 5.12 -24.94 -12.03
C ILE A 42 4.58 -26.28 -12.57
N PRO A 43 5.08 -27.42 -12.04
CA PRO A 43 4.67 -28.74 -12.49
C PRO A 43 3.20 -29.01 -12.18
N SER A 44 2.61 -30.02 -12.84
CA SER A 44 1.20 -30.40 -12.62
C SER A 44 0.88 -30.83 -11.19
N SER A 45 1.88 -31.28 -10.44
CA SER A 45 1.83 -31.57 -9.01
C SER A 45 3.07 -30.96 -8.36
N TRP A 46 2.87 -30.06 -7.39
CA TRP A 46 3.92 -29.24 -6.83
C TRP A 46 3.89 -29.26 -5.30
N ASN A 47 4.94 -29.83 -4.71
CA ASN A 47 5.24 -29.75 -3.29
C ASN A 47 5.64 -28.31 -2.90
N ASN A 48 4.65 -27.41 -2.82
CA ASN A 48 4.84 -26.00 -2.57
C ASN A 48 5.26 -25.71 -1.12
N PRO A 49 6.07 -24.68 -0.87
CA PRO A 49 6.35 -24.22 0.48
C PRO A 49 5.14 -23.53 1.11
N ARG A 50 5.24 -23.23 2.41
CA ARG A 50 4.13 -22.71 3.22
C ARG A 50 3.73 -21.30 2.83
N THR A 51 4.68 -20.39 2.61
CA THR A 51 4.39 -18.96 2.37
C THR A 51 4.77 -18.56 0.95
N LEU A 52 3.75 -18.27 0.13
CA LEU A 52 3.92 -17.92 -1.27
C LEU A 52 3.67 -16.43 -1.48
N PHE A 53 4.65 -15.73 -2.05
CA PHE A 53 4.46 -14.38 -2.56
C PHE A 53 4.03 -14.42 -4.02
N VAL A 54 3.04 -13.64 -4.40
CA VAL A 54 2.60 -13.45 -5.79
C VAL A 54 2.46 -11.96 -6.07
N TYR A 55 3.06 -11.46 -7.16
CA TYR A 55 2.79 -10.09 -7.58
C TYR A 55 1.29 -9.92 -7.88
N GLY A 56 0.69 -8.79 -7.49
CA GLY A 56 -0.76 -8.60 -7.67
C GLY A 56 -1.24 -8.82 -9.12
N HIS A 57 -0.48 -8.36 -10.13
CA HIS A 57 -0.81 -8.57 -11.55
C HIS A 57 -0.67 -10.03 -12.02
N CYS A 58 0.01 -10.89 -11.26
CA CYS A 58 0.15 -12.31 -11.53
C CYS A 58 -0.91 -13.18 -10.85
N LEU A 59 -1.80 -12.60 -10.04
CA LEU A 59 -2.88 -13.35 -9.37
C LEU A 59 -3.79 -14.13 -10.33
N PRO A 60 -4.19 -13.60 -11.51
CA PRO A 60 -4.98 -14.38 -12.47
C PRO A 60 -4.28 -15.66 -12.92
N ASP A 61 -2.99 -15.59 -13.22
CA ASP A 61 -2.20 -16.77 -13.64
C ASP A 61 -2.00 -17.74 -12.46
N PHE A 62 -1.79 -17.21 -11.26
CA PHE A 62 -1.70 -18.02 -10.04
C PHE A 62 -3.00 -18.80 -9.77
N GLN A 63 -4.18 -18.23 -10.05
CA GLN A 63 -5.46 -18.94 -9.92
C GLN A 63 -5.52 -20.19 -10.80
N MET A 64 -4.87 -20.17 -11.98
CA MET A 64 -4.89 -21.30 -12.92
C MET A 64 -4.05 -22.50 -12.48
N ILE A 65 -3.23 -22.34 -11.44
CA ILE A 65 -2.34 -23.39 -10.95
C ILE A 65 -2.70 -23.88 -9.54
N LEU A 66 -3.77 -23.37 -8.93
CA LEU A 66 -4.13 -23.69 -7.55
C LEU A 66 -4.27 -25.20 -7.29
N ASP A 67 -4.86 -25.92 -8.24
CA ASP A 67 -5.04 -27.37 -8.14
C ASP A 67 -3.71 -28.16 -8.19
N ARG A 68 -2.62 -27.51 -8.63
CA ARG A 68 -1.28 -28.11 -8.70
C ARG A 68 -0.55 -28.08 -7.35
N LEU A 69 -0.96 -27.23 -6.41
CA LEU A 69 -0.32 -27.11 -5.10
C LEU A 69 -0.69 -28.32 -4.23
N GLU A 70 0.30 -29.03 -3.69
CA GLU A 70 0.07 -30.21 -2.85
C GLU A 70 -0.27 -29.84 -1.39
N ASN A 71 0.35 -28.76 -0.87
CA ASN A 71 0.30 -28.40 0.55
C ASN A 71 -0.60 -27.21 0.82
N GLU A 72 -1.07 -27.12 2.08
CA GLU A 72 -1.67 -25.89 2.61
C GLU A 72 -0.68 -24.72 2.56
N PHE A 73 -1.18 -23.52 2.24
CA PHE A 73 -0.34 -22.35 2.04
C PHE A 73 -0.96 -21.07 2.59
N ILE A 74 -0.09 -20.12 2.93
CA ILE A 74 -0.40 -18.71 3.13
C ILE A 74 0.02 -17.95 1.88
N LEU A 75 -0.90 -17.17 1.33
CA LEU A 75 -0.64 -16.31 0.19
C LEU A 75 -0.30 -14.89 0.66
N VAL A 76 0.69 -14.27 0.03
CA VAL A 76 1.00 -12.85 0.16
C VAL A 76 0.95 -12.21 -1.21
N SER A 77 0.09 -11.22 -1.42
CA SER A 77 0.06 -10.48 -2.69
C SER A 77 0.34 -8.99 -2.51
N HIS A 78 1.35 -8.50 -3.23
CA HIS A 78 1.87 -7.14 -3.11
C HIS A 78 2.54 -6.70 -4.41
N ASN A 79 3.21 -5.54 -4.38
CA ASN A 79 4.13 -5.05 -5.43
C ASN A 79 3.45 -4.93 -6.80
N SER A 80 2.20 -4.49 -6.79
CA SER A 80 1.40 -4.21 -7.98
C SER A 80 0.22 -3.32 -7.60
N ASP A 81 -0.48 -2.81 -8.59
CA ASP A 81 -1.64 -1.93 -8.43
C ASP A 81 -2.98 -2.70 -8.39
N GLU A 82 -2.93 -4.03 -8.44
CA GLU A 82 -4.12 -4.88 -8.50
C GLU A 82 -4.99 -4.75 -7.25
N ASN A 83 -6.30 -4.56 -7.44
CA ASN A 83 -7.27 -4.46 -6.35
C ASN A 83 -7.90 -5.83 -6.08
N ILE A 84 -7.91 -6.26 -4.82
CA ILE A 84 -8.50 -7.54 -4.44
C ILE A 84 -10.00 -7.38 -4.28
N THR A 85 -10.73 -7.80 -5.32
CA THR A 85 -12.20 -7.74 -5.41
C THR A 85 -12.79 -9.15 -5.47
N ASN A 86 -14.11 -9.25 -5.64
CA ASN A 86 -14.82 -10.53 -5.77
C ASN A 86 -14.34 -11.42 -6.94
N LYS A 87 -13.51 -10.89 -7.86
CA LYS A 87 -12.89 -11.71 -8.92
C LYS A 87 -11.99 -12.83 -8.37
N TYR A 88 -11.51 -12.71 -7.14
CA TYR A 88 -10.63 -13.69 -6.50
C TYR A 88 -11.34 -14.58 -5.46
N LEU A 89 -12.68 -14.69 -5.49
CA LEU A 89 -13.41 -15.55 -4.56
C LEU A 89 -12.99 -17.02 -4.66
N SER A 90 -12.77 -17.54 -5.87
CA SER A 90 -12.32 -18.94 -6.04
C SER A 90 -10.98 -19.22 -5.36
N LEU A 91 -10.07 -18.25 -5.35
CA LEU A 91 -8.81 -18.32 -4.63
C LEU A 91 -9.03 -18.30 -3.11
N LEU A 92 -9.91 -17.43 -2.63
CA LEU A 92 -10.25 -17.29 -1.21
C LEU A 92 -10.98 -18.53 -0.64
N GLU A 93 -11.76 -19.21 -1.48
CA GLU A 93 -12.52 -20.41 -1.13
C GLU A 93 -11.69 -21.70 -1.29
N HIS A 94 -10.50 -21.61 -1.89
CA HIS A 94 -9.66 -22.78 -2.10
C HIS A 94 -9.34 -23.49 -0.77
N PRO A 95 -9.50 -24.83 -0.69
CA PRO A 95 -9.40 -25.56 0.57
C PRO A 95 -7.99 -25.49 1.18
N LYS A 96 -6.94 -25.47 0.34
CA LYS A 96 -5.54 -25.40 0.79
C LYS A 96 -5.09 -23.98 1.16
N LEU A 97 -5.87 -22.94 0.86
CA LEU A 97 -5.54 -21.59 1.31
C LEU A 97 -5.85 -21.48 2.81
N LEU A 98 -4.81 -21.29 3.62
CA LEU A 98 -4.95 -21.00 5.05
C LEU A 98 -5.36 -19.56 5.28
N PHE A 99 -4.64 -18.64 4.65
CA PHE A 99 -4.86 -17.21 4.78
C PHE A 99 -4.18 -16.43 3.64
N TRP A 100 -4.71 -15.26 3.31
CA TRP A 100 -4.17 -14.37 2.30
C TRP A 100 -3.92 -12.99 2.89
N HIS A 101 -2.66 -12.59 2.96
CA HIS A 101 -2.23 -11.23 3.25
C HIS A 101 -2.12 -10.44 1.95
N ALA A 102 -2.95 -9.42 1.77
CA ALA A 102 -3.00 -8.66 0.52
C ALA A 102 -2.94 -7.15 0.71
N GLN A 103 -2.25 -6.49 -0.20
CA GLN A 103 -2.42 -5.07 -0.47
C GLN A 103 -3.76 -4.81 -1.20
N ASN A 104 -4.26 -3.56 -1.22
CA ASN A 104 -5.38 -3.12 -2.05
C ASN A 104 -6.69 -3.93 -1.85
N VAL A 105 -7.01 -4.28 -0.60
CA VAL A 105 -8.18 -5.10 -0.27
C VAL A 105 -9.48 -4.30 -0.40
N MET A 106 -10.38 -4.75 -1.28
CA MET A 106 -11.67 -4.11 -1.56
C MET A 106 -12.88 -4.91 -1.09
N ILE A 107 -12.67 -6.06 -0.45
CA ILE A 107 -13.72 -6.95 0.05
C ILE A 107 -13.38 -7.48 1.45
N ASP A 108 -14.41 -7.94 2.16
CA ASP A 108 -14.25 -8.64 3.43
C ASP A 108 -14.35 -10.15 3.22
N HIS A 109 -13.38 -10.89 3.78
CA HIS A 109 -13.40 -12.35 3.80
C HIS A 109 -12.70 -12.90 5.06
N PRO A 110 -13.13 -14.03 5.64
CA PRO A 110 -12.49 -14.61 6.83
C PRO A 110 -11.00 -14.93 6.62
N LYS A 111 -10.64 -15.44 5.44
CA LYS A 111 -9.26 -15.78 5.05
C LYS A 111 -8.46 -14.62 4.40
N LEU A 112 -8.99 -13.40 4.37
CA LEU A 112 -8.31 -12.24 3.76
C LEU A 112 -7.95 -11.21 4.83
N GLY A 113 -6.67 -10.87 4.91
CA GLY A 113 -6.11 -9.82 5.74
C GLY A 113 -5.49 -8.73 4.87
N CYS A 114 -5.68 -7.47 5.27
CA CYS A 114 -5.06 -6.35 4.60
C CYS A 114 -3.64 -6.13 5.16
N ILE A 115 -2.67 -5.91 4.28
CA ILE A 115 -1.30 -5.46 4.60
C ILE A 115 -1.00 -4.14 3.89
N PRO A 116 -0.14 -3.29 4.46
CA PRO A 116 0.19 -1.98 3.89
C PRO A 116 1.02 -2.06 2.60
N ILE A 117 0.75 -1.20 1.60
CA ILE A 117 1.70 -0.96 0.50
C ILE A 117 3.03 -0.41 1.02
N GLY A 118 2.99 0.36 2.11
CA GLY A 118 4.15 0.97 2.74
C GLY A 118 4.81 2.03 1.86
N ILE A 119 6.12 2.20 2.03
CA ILE A 119 6.96 3.05 1.17
C ILE A 119 7.39 2.24 -0.05
N ALA A 120 7.56 2.93 -1.18
CA ALA A 120 7.92 2.28 -2.43
C ALA A 120 9.24 1.49 -2.35
N ASN A 121 9.37 0.52 -3.25
CA ASN A 121 10.58 -0.29 -3.36
C ASN A 121 11.79 0.55 -3.75
N SER A 122 12.98 0.09 -3.35
CA SER A 122 14.24 0.84 -3.45
C SER A 122 14.66 1.17 -4.89
N MET A 123 14.10 0.49 -5.90
CA MET A 123 14.29 0.81 -7.32
C MET A 123 13.67 2.16 -7.73
N TRP A 124 12.72 2.69 -6.95
CA TRP A 124 12.03 3.93 -7.25
C TRP A 124 12.61 5.08 -6.43
N ARG A 125 12.65 6.29 -7.02
CA ARG A 125 13.14 7.50 -6.32
C ARG A 125 12.38 7.77 -5.01
N HIS A 126 11.09 7.49 -4.99
CA HIS A 126 10.21 7.62 -3.83
C HIS A 126 10.24 6.41 -2.88
N GLY A 127 11.15 5.46 -3.12
CA GLY A 127 11.48 4.36 -2.22
C GLY A 127 12.72 4.64 -1.34
N ASN A 128 13.23 5.87 -1.35
CA ASN A 128 14.40 6.25 -0.56
C ASN A 128 14.04 6.39 0.93
N VAL A 129 14.07 5.26 1.64
CA VAL A 129 13.72 5.18 3.07
C VAL A 129 14.63 6.02 3.98
N ASP A 130 15.88 6.27 3.58
CA ASP A 130 16.80 7.09 4.38
C ASP A 130 16.41 8.56 4.33
N SER A 131 15.93 9.03 3.18
CA SER A 131 15.37 10.38 3.06
C SER A 131 14.14 10.55 3.94
N LEU A 132 13.25 9.56 3.96
CA LEU A 132 12.11 9.55 4.88
C LEU A 132 12.56 9.57 6.35
N LYS A 133 13.48 8.69 6.76
CA LYS A 133 14.00 8.65 8.14
C LYS A 133 14.63 9.97 8.56
N ARG A 134 15.39 10.64 7.68
CA ARG A 134 15.94 11.97 7.97
C ARG A 134 14.83 12.97 8.28
N VAL A 135 13.77 13.01 7.49
CA VAL A 135 12.65 13.93 7.70
C VAL A 135 11.83 13.57 8.96
N ILE A 136 11.61 12.28 9.24
CA ILE A 136 10.98 11.81 10.49
C ILE A 136 11.74 12.35 11.70
N ASN A 137 13.08 12.26 11.69
CA ASN A 137 13.93 12.68 12.81
C ASN A 137 13.94 14.20 13.04
N VAL A 138 13.68 15.01 12.01
CA VAL A 138 13.57 16.48 12.14
C VAL A 138 12.36 16.88 12.97
N LYS A 139 11.28 16.07 12.98
CA LYS A 139 10.02 16.37 13.70
C LYS A 139 9.50 17.78 13.41
N SER A 140 9.40 18.12 12.12
CA SER A 140 9.03 19.47 11.69
C SER A 140 7.68 19.94 12.28
N PRO A 141 7.58 21.20 12.73
CA PRO A 141 6.32 21.75 13.18
C PRO A 141 5.31 21.85 12.03
N LYS A 142 4.02 21.69 12.37
CA LYS A 142 2.92 21.72 11.40
C LYS A 142 2.49 23.15 11.09
N THR A 143 3.25 23.83 10.24
CA THR A 143 3.06 25.25 9.88
C THR A 143 2.15 25.48 8.68
N ARG A 144 1.83 24.43 7.91
CA ARG A 144 0.93 24.49 6.74
C ARG A 144 -0.32 23.69 7.00
N ASP A 145 -1.45 24.14 6.47
CA ASP A 145 -2.73 23.47 6.71
C ASP A 145 -2.89 22.21 5.87
N ILE A 146 -2.52 22.25 4.58
CA ILE A 146 -2.78 21.16 3.66
C ILE A 146 -1.67 21.01 2.62
N TYR A 147 -1.33 19.77 2.29
CA TYR A 147 -0.59 19.41 1.09
C TYR A 147 -1.55 18.94 0.00
N PHE A 148 -1.51 19.59 -1.18
CA PHE A 148 -2.35 19.25 -2.32
C PHE A 148 -1.54 19.23 -3.61
N TYR A 149 -0.91 18.08 -3.89
CA TYR A 149 -0.35 17.78 -5.19
C TYR A 149 -0.28 16.26 -5.40
N PHE A 150 -0.52 15.83 -6.63
CA PHE A 150 -0.30 14.45 -7.07
C PHE A 150 -0.17 14.40 -8.59
N ASN A 151 0.52 13.37 -9.10
CA ASN A 151 0.54 13.12 -10.53
C ASN A 151 -0.86 12.69 -11.01
N THR A 152 -1.41 13.34 -12.04
CA THR A 152 -2.73 13.05 -12.61
C THR A 152 -2.72 11.96 -13.69
N GLY A 153 -1.54 11.44 -14.05
CA GLY A 153 -1.33 10.43 -15.09
C GLY A 153 -1.79 9.02 -14.71
N THR A 154 -1.88 8.70 -13.43
CA THR A 154 -2.45 7.43 -12.91
C THR A 154 -3.89 7.65 -12.46
N ASN A 155 -4.76 6.65 -12.64
CA ASN A 155 -6.20 6.75 -12.35
C ASN A 155 -6.81 8.12 -12.72
N LYS A 156 -6.67 8.48 -14.01
CA LYS A 156 -6.95 9.83 -14.54
C LYS A 156 -8.34 10.33 -14.16
N SER A 157 -9.36 9.47 -14.25
CA SER A 157 -10.74 9.84 -13.92
C SER A 157 -10.87 10.30 -12.47
N GLU A 158 -10.40 9.48 -11.53
CA GLU A 158 -10.50 9.80 -10.10
C GLU A 158 -9.63 11.01 -9.74
N ARG A 159 -8.40 11.07 -10.26
CA ARG A 159 -7.45 12.14 -9.93
C ARG A 159 -7.84 13.49 -10.51
N ASN A 160 -8.40 13.52 -11.73
CA ASN A 160 -8.93 14.77 -12.30
C ASN A 160 -10.18 15.24 -11.56
N SER A 161 -11.04 14.32 -11.14
CA SER A 161 -12.22 14.61 -10.30
C SER A 161 -11.82 15.19 -8.93
N CYS A 162 -10.80 14.60 -8.29
CA CYS A 162 -10.21 15.13 -7.06
C CYS A 162 -9.62 16.53 -7.28
N LEU A 163 -8.84 16.70 -8.35
CA LEU A 163 -8.20 17.97 -8.65
C LEU A 163 -9.23 19.08 -8.79
N SER A 164 -10.25 18.90 -9.65
CA SER A 164 -11.25 19.92 -9.91
C SER A 164 -12.03 20.29 -8.65
N GLN A 165 -12.58 19.31 -7.95
CA GLN A 165 -13.47 19.56 -6.80
C GLN A 165 -12.73 20.14 -5.59
N VAL A 166 -11.48 19.75 -5.35
CA VAL A 166 -10.67 20.31 -4.27
C VAL A 166 -10.19 21.73 -4.62
N SER A 167 -9.85 21.99 -5.88
CA SER A 167 -9.52 23.34 -6.35
C SER A 167 -10.71 24.30 -6.31
N GLU A 168 -11.93 23.84 -6.59
CA GLU A 168 -13.17 24.62 -6.42
C GLU A 168 -13.41 25.09 -4.98
N LYS A 169 -12.80 24.42 -3.99
CA LYS A 169 -12.81 24.86 -2.58
C LYS A 169 -11.75 25.93 -2.25
N GLY A 170 -11.02 26.42 -3.25
CA GLY A 170 -9.97 27.43 -3.09
C GLY A 170 -8.63 26.88 -2.61
N ILE A 171 -8.43 25.56 -2.61
CA ILE A 171 -7.16 24.95 -2.23
C ILE A 171 -6.26 24.90 -3.48
N LEU A 172 -5.12 25.57 -3.40
CA LEU A 172 -4.18 25.68 -4.52
C LEU A 172 -3.47 24.35 -4.77
N PHE A 173 -3.52 23.90 -6.03
CA PHE A 173 -2.76 22.73 -6.47
C PHE A 173 -1.27 23.09 -6.59
N GLY A 174 -0.45 22.37 -5.85
CA GLY A 174 0.99 22.62 -5.77
C GLY A 174 1.75 22.15 -7.03
N PRO A 175 3.07 22.43 -7.10
CA PRO A 175 3.93 21.93 -8.16
C PRO A 175 4.47 20.53 -7.86
N HIS A 176 5.03 19.90 -8.91
CA HIS A 176 5.91 18.75 -8.71
C HIS A 176 7.14 19.13 -7.88
N LEU A 177 7.49 18.27 -6.93
CA LEU A 177 8.70 18.39 -6.13
C LEU A 177 9.49 17.09 -6.19
N GLU A 178 10.82 17.20 -6.26
CA GLU A 178 11.71 16.06 -6.05
C GLU A 178 11.48 15.45 -4.66
N PHE A 179 11.68 14.13 -4.54
CA PHE A 179 11.20 13.34 -3.40
C PHE A 179 11.61 13.90 -2.03
N SER A 180 12.87 14.29 -1.84
CA SER A 180 13.34 14.88 -0.57
C SER A 180 12.65 16.21 -0.25
N ASN A 181 12.45 17.07 -1.24
CA ASN A 181 11.77 18.37 -1.05
C ASN A 181 10.27 18.16 -0.80
N TYR A 182 9.69 17.18 -1.48
CA TYR A 182 8.33 16.72 -1.23
C TYR A 182 8.15 16.27 0.23
N LEU A 183 8.99 15.38 0.74
CA LEU A 183 8.88 14.88 2.12
C LEU A 183 9.02 16.01 3.15
N ASN A 184 9.99 16.91 2.96
CA ASN A 184 10.16 18.06 3.83
C ASN A 184 8.93 18.98 3.82
N HIS A 185 8.35 19.23 2.65
CA HIS A 185 7.13 20.02 2.54
C HIS A 185 5.95 19.31 3.23
N LEU A 186 5.72 18.04 2.90
CA LEU A 186 4.67 17.21 3.48
C LEU A 186 4.75 17.18 5.01
N ALA A 187 5.96 17.04 5.57
CA ALA A 187 6.19 17.00 7.02
C ALA A 187 5.74 18.29 7.75
N THR A 188 5.64 19.42 7.05
CA THR A 188 5.13 20.68 7.62
C THR A 188 3.61 20.84 7.55
N CYS A 189 2.91 19.94 6.86
CA CYS A 189 1.46 20.02 6.65
C CYS A 189 0.68 19.30 7.76
N LYS A 190 -0.47 19.85 8.17
CA LYS A 190 -1.43 19.19 9.07
C LYS A 190 -2.15 18.05 8.35
N TYR A 191 -2.64 18.33 7.14
CA TYR A 191 -3.38 17.41 6.29
C TYR A 191 -2.72 17.20 4.92
N ALA A 192 -3.05 16.10 4.24
CA ALA A 192 -2.65 15.88 2.86
C ALA A 192 -3.73 15.18 2.04
N ILE A 193 -4.03 15.70 0.86
CA ILE A 193 -4.96 15.09 -0.09
C ILE A 193 -4.29 13.88 -0.75
N SER A 194 -4.90 12.71 -0.66
CA SER A 194 -4.35 11.46 -1.18
C SER A 194 -5.40 10.63 -1.93
N PRO A 195 -5.81 11.03 -3.16
CA PRO A 195 -6.69 10.20 -3.98
C PRO A 195 -6.00 8.88 -4.34
N PRO A 196 -6.79 7.82 -4.58
CA PRO A 196 -6.23 6.52 -4.97
C PRO A 196 -5.44 6.64 -6.29
N GLY A 197 -4.45 5.76 -6.42
CA GLY A 197 -3.74 5.52 -7.67
C GLY A 197 -4.51 4.51 -8.50
N ASN A 198 -3.80 3.69 -9.26
CA ASN A 198 -4.41 2.54 -9.93
C ASN A 198 -4.92 1.53 -8.88
N GLY A 199 -4.14 1.28 -7.83
CA GLY A 199 -4.59 0.62 -6.60
C GLY A 199 -5.20 1.59 -5.58
N VAL A 200 -6.03 1.05 -4.67
CA VAL A 200 -6.64 1.83 -3.59
C VAL A 200 -5.69 2.18 -2.45
N ASP A 201 -4.64 1.38 -2.24
CA ASP A 201 -3.60 1.67 -1.25
C ASP A 201 -2.46 2.47 -1.89
N CYS A 202 -2.16 3.65 -1.33
CA CYS A 202 -1.25 4.63 -1.90
C CYS A 202 -0.04 4.85 -0.98
N HIS A 203 1.17 4.90 -1.55
CA HIS A 203 2.40 5.24 -0.80
C HIS A 203 2.27 6.54 0.02
N ARG A 204 1.57 7.55 -0.51
CA ARG A 204 1.34 8.83 0.18
C ARG A 204 0.65 8.65 1.54
N VAL A 205 -0.25 7.69 1.67
CA VAL A 205 -0.92 7.41 2.94
C VAL A 205 0.12 7.08 3.99
N TRP A 206 1.02 6.16 3.68
CA TRP A 206 2.08 5.72 4.59
C TRP A 206 3.11 6.82 4.85
N GLU A 207 3.50 7.58 3.84
CA GLU A 207 4.35 8.76 4.00
C GLU A 207 3.72 9.78 4.97
N CYS A 208 2.42 10.02 4.88
CA CYS A 208 1.70 10.90 5.80
C CYS A 208 1.73 10.37 7.23
N LEU A 209 1.40 9.08 7.42
CA LEU A 209 1.38 8.45 8.75
C LEU A 209 2.77 8.46 9.41
N TYR A 210 3.84 8.20 8.65
CA TYR A 210 5.21 8.30 9.15
C TYR A 210 5.61 9.72 9.55
N LEU A 211 5.10 10.73 8.85
CA LEU A 211 5.41 12.14 9.10
C LEU A 211 4.44 12.83 10.05
N GLY A 212 3.48 12.10 10.62
CA GLY A 212 2.44 12.66 11.48
C GLY A 212 1.53 13.67 10.78
N VAL A 213 1.29 13.46 9.48
CA VAL A 213 0.32 14.20 8.65
C VAL A 213 -0.95 13.36 8.56
N ILE A 214 -2.12 14.00 8.64
CA ILE A 214 -3.40 13.30 8.55
C ILE A 214 -3.81 13.20 7.06
N PRO A 215 -3.84 12.00 6.46
CA PRO A 215 -4.28 11.84 5.08
C PRO A 215 -5.79 12.06 4.94
N ILE A 216 -6.19 12.76 3.88
CA ILE A 216 -7.57 12.93 3.44
C ILE A 216 -7.79 12.01 2.24
N LEU A 217 -8.71 11.07 2.39
CA LEU A 217 -8.92 9.92 1.51
C LEU A 217 -10.37 9.85 1.04
N LYS A 218 -10.57 9.24 -0.13
CA LYS A 218 -11.90 8.83 -0.57
C LYS A 218 -12.30 7.54 0.12
N ARG A 219 -13.53 7.49 0.63
CA ARG A 219 -14.07 6.33 1.36
C ARG A 219 -14.16 5.10 0.46
N SER A 220 -13.70 3.97 0.98
CA SER A 220 -13.68 2.64 0.38
C SER A 220 -13.54 1.59 1.49
N VAL A 221 -13.73 0.30 1.16
CA VAL A 221 -13.50 -0.81 2.12
C VAL A 221 -12.10 -0.75 2.72
N PHE A 222 -11.07 -0.51 1.89
CA PHE A 222 -9.69 -0.36 2.32
C PHE A 222 -9.52 0.80 3.32
N THR A 223 -9.98 2.00 2.95
CA THR A 223 -9.76 3.19 3.79
C THR A 223 -10.57 3.16 5.07
N GLU A 224 -11.72 2.49 5.10
CA GLU A 224 -12.49 2.24 6.33
C GLU A 224 -11.74 1.36 7.30
N LYS A 225 -11.12 0.26 6.82
CA LYS A 225 -10.24 -0.58 7.65
C LYS A 225 -9.06 0.23 8.18
N LEU A 226 -8.43 1.03 7.32
CA LEU A 226 -7.31 1.89 7.70
C LEU A 226 -7.71 2.88 8.81
N ALA A 227 -8.88 3.52 8.68
CA ALA A 227 -9.36 4.53 9.63
C ALA A 227 -9.72 3.97 11.01
N LYS A 228 -9.93 2.65 11.15
CA LYS A 228 -10.09 2.00 12.47
C LYS A 228 -8.80 2.02 13.29
N LYS A 229 -7.64 2.10 12.62
CA LYS A 229 -6.32 2.02 13.26
C LYS A 229 -5.57 3.36 13.24
N PHE A 230 -5.73 4.15 12.19
CA PHE A 230 -5.01 5.41 12.01
C PHE A 230 -5.96 6.58 11.79
N HIS A 231 -5.54 7.78 12.22
CA HIS A 231 -6.25 9.01 11.91
C HIS A 231 -6.19 9.29 10.42
N CYS A 232 -7.35 9.21 9.79
CA CYS A 232 -7.60 9.54 8.40
C CYS A 232 -8.89 10.37 8.34
N VAL A 233 -8.98 11.30 7.39
CA VAL A 233 -10.23 11.95 7.04
C VAL A 233 -10.81 11.21 5.84
N LEU A 234 -11.98 10.60 6.00
CA LEU A 234 -12.66 9.90 4.91
C LEU A 234 -13.78 10.77 4.34
N LEU A 235 -13.73 10.98 3.03
CA LEU A 235 -14.73 11.73 2.27
C LEU A 235 -15.49 10.77 1.35
N ASP A 236 -16.82 10.91 1.27
CA ASP A 236 -17.62 10.19 0.28
C ASP A 236 -17.39 10.78 -1.12
N LYS A 237 -17.29 12.11 -1.20
CA LYS A 237 -16.93 12.87 -2.41
C LYS A 237 -15.90 13.94 -2.07
N TRP A 238 -15.04 14.28 -3.02
CA TRP A 238 -14.05 15.35 -2.82
C TRP A 238 -14.69 16.72 -2.56
N SER A 239 -15.87 16.96 -3.12
CA SER A 239 -16.69 18.15 -2.85
C SER A 239 -17.20 18.25 -1.42
N ASP A 240 -17.15 17.18 -0.62
CA ASP A 240 -17.52 17.20 0.80
C ASP A 240 -16.40 17.81 1.68
N LEU A 241 -15.22 18.06 1.11
CA LEU A 241 -14.10 18.65 1.84
C LEU A 241 -14.46 20.02 2.42
N ASN A 242 -14.36 20.13 3.74
CA ASN A 242 -14.54 21.36 4.49
C ASN A 242 -13.28 21.65 5.33
N MET A 243 -12.35 22.42 4.76
CA MET A 243 -11.09 22.75 5.44
C MET A 243 -11.29 23.57 6.71
N LYS A 244 -12.31 24.43 6.77
CA LYS A 244 -12.58 25.23 7.98
C LYS A 244 -12.87 24.30 9.17
N ALA A 245 -13.81 23.36 8.98
CA ALA A 245 -14.16 22.39 10.02
C ALA A 245 -12.96 21.53 10.44
N LEU A 246 -12.17 21.05 9.46
CA LEU A 246 -10.98 20.24 9.75
C LEU A 246 -9.91 21.01 10.55
N LEU A 247 -9.76 22.30 10.31
CA LEU A 247 -8.80 23.13 11.04
C LEU A 247 -9.28 23.47 12.45
N GLU A 248 -10.58 23.70 12.63
CA GLU A 248 -11.19 23.89 13.95
C GLU A 248 -11.04 22.66 14.85
N SER A 249 -11.11 21.45 14.26
CA SER A 249 -11.00 20.18 14.99
C SER A 249 -9.64 19.49 14.86
N TYR A 250 -8.57 20.21 14.48
CA TYR A 250 -7.28 19.59 14.22
C TYR A 250 -6.67 18.95 15.49
N PRO A 251 -6.47 17.62 15.55
CA PRO A 251 -6.07 16.93 16.78
C PRO A 251 -4.56 16.98 17.06
N GLY A 252 -3.78 17.69 16.23
CA GLY A 252 -2.32 17.62 16.26
C GLY A 252 -1.74 16.44 15.47
N PRO A 253 -0.42 16.42 15.25
CA PRO A 253 0.25 15.32 14.58
C PRO A 253 0.21 14.06 15.46
N ARG A 254 0.04 12.88 14.86
CA ARG A 254 0.13 11.59 15.56
C ARG A 254 1.19 10.71 14.90
N PHE A 255 2.02 10.08 15.73
CA PHE A 255 3.04 9.13 15.31
C PHE A 255 2.70 7.76 15.89
N TYR A 256 2.85 6.72 15.08
CA TYR A 256 2.44 5.37 15.43
C TYR A 256 3.68 4.51 15.66
N GLU A 257 3.88 4.07 16.90
CA GLU A 257 5.03 3.23 17.28
C GLU A 257 4.95 1.86 16.61
N ASP A 258 3.73 1.36 16.40
CA ASP A 258 3.45 0.06 15.79
C ASP A 258 3.47 0.08 14.25
N LEU A 259 3.74 1.24 13.63
CA LEU A 259 3.89 1.38 12.19
C LEU A 259 5.30 0.96 11.72
N THR A 260 5.66 -0.28 12.02
CA THR A 260 6.95 -0.86 11.67
C THR A 260 6.76 -2.28 11.17
N LEU A 261 7.68 -2.73 10.30
CA LEU A 261 7.64 -4.08 9.75
C LEU A 261 7.70 -5.15 10.84
N ASP A 262 8.28 -4.81 12.00
CA ASP A 262 8.43 -5.73 13.13
C ASP A 262 7.06 -6.20 13.71
N HIS A 263 5.97 -5.51 13.36
CA HIS A 263 4.60 -5.91 13.70
C HIS A 263 3.86 -6.61 12.56
N ILE A 264 4.55 -6.97 11.47
CA ILE A 264 3.97 -7.73 10.35
C ILE A 264 4.59 -9.13 10.34
N ASP A 265 3.79 -10.10 10.75
CA ASP A 265 4.05 -11.54 10.72
C ASP A 265 3.21 -12.23 9.62
N LEU A 266 3.85 -12.54 8.51
CA LEU A 266 3.20 -13.18 7.36
C LEU A 266 3.12 -14.71 7.49
N LYS A 267 3.68 -15.31 8.55
CA LYS A 267 3.70 -16.78 8.73
C LYS A 267 2.46 -17.30 9.47
N ASN A 268 1.66 -16.39 10.03
CA ASN A 268 0.46 -16.69 10.80
C ASN A 268 -0.79 -16.06 10.18
N THR A 269 -1.97 -16.55 10.59
CA THR A 269 -3.28 -16.12 10.07
C THR A 269 -3.81 -14.90 10.82
N ILE A 270 -3.13 -13.75 10.65
CA ILE A 270 -3.37 -12.51 11.40
C ILE A 270 -4.05 -11.45 10.51
N LYS A 271 -5.03 -10.71 11.05
CA LYS A 271 -5.58 -9.50 10.45
C LYS A 271 -4.97 -8.25 11.10
N TYR A 272 -4.31 -7.41 10.31
CA TYR A 272 -3.67 -6.17 10.79
C TYR A 272 -4.62 -4.96 10.87
N PHE A 273 -5.70 -4.98 10.08
CA PHE A 273 -6.72 -3.92 9.94
C PHE A 273 -8.13 -4.51 9.83
#